data_AF-A0A7V7VXA0-F1
#
_entry.id   AF-A0A7V7VXA0-F1
#
_cell.length_a   1.000
_cell.length_b   1.000
_cell.length_c   1.000
_cell.angle_alpha   90.00
_cell.angle_beta   90.00
_cell.angle_gamma   90.00
#
_symmetry.space_group_name_H-M   'P 1'
#
loop_
_entity.id
_entity.type
_entity.pdbx_description
1 polymer ?
#
loop_
_entity_poly.entity_id
_entity_poly.type
_entity_poly.pdbx_seq_one_letter_code
_entity_poly.pdbx_strand_id
1 'polypeptide(L)'
;MARQNLSGMTPEERADHKRKQAADRKRNQRKKQKEEREMARMRATLTSSSPEVIEFVNEIDDLPFRAKVELIAEWEREFKQKLPVKMFEPIPGEPSENYWSRKNRIRDLELAKMLASGHLERKKASARKKAFNDSEAEKAAQLGLTVYEYQKRKKVAAWKDKKQAEQKTREVGRLARREAA
;
A
#
# COMPACT_ATOMS: atom_id res chain seq x y z
N MET A 1 4.13 -11.45 -32.60
CA MET A 1 2.66 -11.62 -32.57
C MET A 1 2.07 -10.82 -33.71
N ALA A 2 1.65 -11.49 -34.78
CA ALA A 2 0.98 -10.84 -35.92
C ALA A 2 -0.33 -10.18 -35.46
N ARG A 3 -0.62 -8.96 -35.95
CA ARG A 3 -1.86 -8.24 -35.63
C ARG A 3 -3.00 -8.93 -36.39
N GLN A 4 -3.91 -9.60 -35.68
CA GLN A 4 -5.13 -10.13 -36.30
C GLN A 4 -5.98 -8.97 -36.83
N ASN A 5 -6.38 -9.06 -38.10
CA ASN A 5 -7.28 -8.10 -38.73
C ASN A 5 -8.68 -8.23 -38.13
N LEU A 6 -9.19 -7.14 -37.55
CA LEU A 6 -10.50 -7.07 -36.87
C LEU A 6 -11.64 -6.58 -37.79
N SER A 7 -11.36 -6.41 -39.08
CA SER A 7 -12.29 -5.79 -40.04
C SER A 7 -13.55 -6.62 -40.29
N GLY A 8 -13.52 -7.95 -40.09
CA GLY A 8 -14.66 -8.85 -40.30
C GLY A 8 -15.49 -9.20 -39.05
N MET A 9 -15.12 -8.71 -37.86
CA MET A 9 -15.85 -9.01 -36.62
C MET A 9 -16.98 -8.02 -36.35
N THR A 10 -18.09 -8.52 -35.79
CA THR A 10 -19.20 -7.69 -35.30
C THR A 10 -18.74 -6.80 -34.12
N PRO A 11 -19.45 -5.69 -33.82
CA PRO A 11 -19.08 -4.81 -32.70
C PRO A 11 -18.96 -5.53 -31.35
N GLU A 12 -19.80 -6.53 -31.09
CA GLU A 12 -19.78 -7.34 -29.86
C GLU A 12 -18.54 -8.25 -29.80
N GLU A 13 -18.22 -8.94 -30.89
CA GLU A 13 -17.02 -9.79 -30.99
C GLU A 13 -15.73 -8.99 -30.83
N ARG A 14 -15.69 -7.75 -31.35
CA ARG A 14 -14.55 -6.84 -31.13
C ARG A 14 -14.41 -6.45 -29.67
N ALA A 15 -15.52 -6.21 -28.97
CA ALA A 15 -15.50 -5.85 -27.55
C ALA A 15 -14.98 -7.01 -26.69
N ASP A 16 -15.42 -8.24 -26.96
CA ASP A 16 -14.97 -9.43 -26.24
C ASP A 16 -13.52 -9.80 -26.55
N HIS A 17 -13.08 -9.63 -27.80
CA HIS A 17 -11.68 -9.81 -28.16
C HIS A 17 -10.77 -8.80 -27.42
N LYS A 18 -11.19 -7.53 -27.32
CA LYS A 18 -10.46 -6.51 -26.54
C LYS A 18 -10.42 -6.86 -25.04
N ARG A 19 -11.53 -7.37 -24.47
CA ARG A 19 -11.58 -7.83 -23.07
C ARG A 19 -10.62 -8.99 -22.82
N LYS A 20 -10.59 -10.00 -23.71
CA LYS A 20 -9.66 -11.14 -23.63
C LYS A 20 -8.20 -10.67 -23.70
N GLN A 21 -7.85 -9.80 -24.65
CA GLN A 21 -6.50 -9.23 -24.70
C GLN A 21 -6.13 -8.45 -23.43
N ALA A 22 -7.05 -7.67 -22.88
CA ALA A 22 -6.81 -6.93 -21.64
C ALA A 22 -6.62 -7.88 -20.45
N ALA A 23 -7.42 -8.95 -20.35
CA ALA A 23 -7.28 -9.98 -19.34
C ALA A 23 -5.93 -10.72 -19.46
N ASP A 24 -5.52 -11.08 -20.68
CA ASP A 24 -4.24 -11.76 -20.95
C ASP A 24 -3.05 -10.85 -20.63
N ARG A 25 -3.10 -9.56 -21.00
CA ARG A 25 -2.08 -8.59 -20.60
C ARG A 25 -1.96 -8.51 -19.08
N LYS A 26 -3.10 -8.46 -18.37
CA LYS A 26 -3.13 -8.39 -16.91
C LYS A 26 -2.63 -9.69 -16.26
N ARG A 27 -2.94 -10.85 -16.84
CA ARG A 27 -2.43 -12.16 -16.40
C ARG A 27 -0.91 -12.25 -16.58
N ASN A 28 -0.40 -11.84 -17.74
CA ASN A 28 1.04 -11.82 -18.02
C ASN A 28 1.79 -10.83 -17.12
N GLN A 29 1.20 -9.66 -16.85
CA GLN A 29 1.76 -8.71 -15.89
C GLN A 29 1.84 -9.31 -14.49
N ARG A 30 0.78 -9.98 -14.02
CA ARG A 30 0.78 -10.69 -12.72
C ARG A 30 1.79 -11.83 -12.69
N LYS A 31 1.93 -12.57 -13.78
CA LYS A 31 2.91 -13.68 -13.90
C LYS A 31 4.34 -13.14 -13.81
N LYS A 32 4.67 -12.10 -14.58
CA LYS A 32 5.99 -11.42 -14.49
C LYS A 32 6.26 -10.87 -13.10
N GLN A 33 5.27 -10.26 -12.43
CA GLN A 33 5.44 -9.80 -11.05
C GLN A 33 5.67 -10.95 -10.06
N LYS A 34 5.05 -12.12 -10.28
CA LYS A 34 5.29 -13.31 -9.46
C LYS A 34 6.69 -13.88 -9.70
N GLU A 35 7.09 -14.02 -10.96
CA GLU A 35 8.43 -14.47 -11.36
C GLU A 35 9.52 -13.50 -10.85
N GLU A 36 9.30 -12.18 -10.93
CA GLU A 36 10.22 -11.19 -10.38
C GLU A 36 10.31 -11.27 -8.84
N ARG A 37 9.21 -11.60 -8.15
CA ARG A 37 9.21 -11.86 -6.70
C ARG A 37 9.95 -13.15 -6.36
N GLU A 38 9.81 -14.20 -7.16
CA GLU A 38 10.50 -15.48 -6.96
C GLU A 38 12.01 -15.35 -7.26
N MET A 39 12.39 -14.63 -8.32
CA MET A 39 13.78 -14.32 -8.63
C MET A 39 14.40 -13.34 -7.62
N ALA A 40 13.61 -12.42 -7.04
CA ALA A 40 14.06 -11.59 -5.92
C ALA A 40 14.28 -12.41 -4.65
N ARG A 41 13.51 -13.48 -4.41
CA ARG A 41 13.77 -14.44 -3.32
C ARG A 41 15.03 -15.29 -3.56
N MET A 42 15.48 -15.41 -4.81
CA MET A 42 16.72 -16.13 -5.18
C MET A 42 17.99 -15.28 -5.04
N ARG A 43 17.87 -13.95 -4.85
CA ARG A 43 18.98 -13.14 -4.36
C ARG A 43 19.16 -13.50 -2.88
N ALA A 44 20.26 -14.19 -2.57
CA ALA A 44 20.64 -14.74 -1.27
C ALA A 44 19.77 -14.24 -0.09
N THR A 45 18.83 -15.08 0.36
CA THR A 45 18.09 -14.84 1.61
C THR A 45 19.10 -14.54 2.71
N LEU A 46 19.08 -13.32 3.23
CA LEU A 46 20.00 -12.94 4.30
C LEU A 46 19.52 -13.61 5.60
N THR A 47 20.45 -14.06 6.41
CA THR A 47 20.18 -14.64 7.73
C THR A 47 20.63 -13.65 8.81
N SER A 48 20.29 -13.93 10.08
CA SER A 48 20.75 -13.11 11.20
C SER A 48 22.28 -13.10 11.38
N SER A 49 22.99 -14.03 10.72
CA SER A 49 24.45 -14.12 10.72
C SER A 49 25.09 -13.54 9.45
N SER A 50 24.31 -13.04 8.49
CA SER A 50 24.85 -12.38 7.30
C SER A 50 25.59 -11.10 7.70
N PRO A 51 26.80 -10.84 7.17
CA PRO A 51 27.57 -9.62 7.46
C PRO A 51 26.75 -8.35 7.26
N GLU A 52 25.97 -8.29 6.18
CA GLU A 52 25.13 -7.13 5.84
C GLU A 52 24.04 -6.87 6.90
N VAL A 53 23.52 -7.93 7.53
CA VAL A 53 22.52 -7.82 8.60
C VAL A 53 23.18 -7.37 9.89
N ILE A 54 24.36 -7.91 10.20
CA ILE A 54 25.11 -7.57 11.41
C ILE A 54 25.55 -6.11 11.38
N GLU A 55 26.13 -5.66 10.25
CA GLU A 55 26.55 -4.28 10.04
C GLU A 55 25.36 -3.34 10.19
N PHE A 56 24.26 -3.60 9.48
CA PHE A 56 23.05 -2.79 9.57
C PHE A 56 22.48 -2.71 11.00
N VAL A 57 22.39 -3.85 11.71
CA VAL A 57 21.88 -3.87 13.09
C VAL A 57 22.77 -3.09 14.05
N ASN A 58 24.09 -3.12 13.85
CA ASN A 58 25.02 -2.34 14.66
C ASN A 58 24.93 -0.84 14.37
N GLU A 59 24.79 -0.45 13.10
CA GLU A 59 24.64 0.97 12.71
C GLU A 59 23.39 1.61 13.29
N ILE A 60 22.29 0.87 13.36
CA ILE A 60 21.03 1.43 13.88
C ILE A 60 20.91 1.35 15.40
N ASP A 61 21.81 0.66 16.10
CA ASP A 61 21.62 0.29 17.50
C ASP A 61 21.51 1.49 18.44
N ASP A 62 22.35 2.49 18.21
CA ASP A 62 22.39 3.72 19.02
C ASP A 62 21.37 4.78 18.58
N LEU A 63 20.62 4.50 17.50
CA LEU A 63 19.65 5.46 16.98
C LEU A 63 18.38 5.50 17.84
N PRO A 64 17.67 6.65 17.86
CA PRO A 64 16.34 6.72 18.46
C PRO A 64 15.40 5.69 17.83
N PHE A 65 14.52 5.09 18.64
CA PHE A 65 13.59 4.04 18.22
C PHE A 65 12.80 4.37 16.94
N ARG A 66 12.36 5.62 16.80
CA ARG A 66 11.63 6.07 15.61
C ARG A 66 12.47 6.00 14.33
N ALA A 67 13.76 6.33 14.42
CA ALA A 67 14.70 6.24 13.30
C ALA A 67 14.99 4.77 12.95
N LYS A 68 15.12 3.89 13.96
CA LYS A 68 15.24 2.43 13.75
C LYS A 68 14.10 1.89 12.89
N VAL A 69 12.85 2.25 13.22
CA VAL A 69 11.66 1.82 12.46
C VAL A 69 11.72 2.22 10.99
N GLU A 70 12.15 3.46 10.71
CA GLU A 70 12.24 3.98 9.35
C GLU A 70 13.32 3.27 8.55
N LEU A 71 14.53 3.15 9.11
CA LEU A 71 15.66 2.48 8.46
C LEU A 71 15.39 1.00 8.22
N ILE A 72 14.79 0.29 9.19
CA ILE A 72 14.39 -1.11 9.01
C ILE A 72 13.38 -1.22 7.86
N ALA A 73 12.41 -0.31 7.77
CA ALA A 73 11.42 -0.36 6.69
C ALA A 73 12.04 -0.10 5.30
N GLU A 74 13.08 0.72 5.22
CA GLU A 74 13.83 0.94 3.98
C GLU A 74 14.69 -0.26 3.61
N TRP A 75 15.37 -0.87 4.59
CA TRP A 75 16.11 -2.12 4.43
C TRP A 75 15.18 -3.25 3.93
N GLU A 76 14.02 -3.44 4.57
CA GLU A 76 13.06 -4.48 4.17
C GLU A 76 12.53 -4.27 2.73
N ARG A 77 12.43 -3.01 2.29
CA ARG A 77 12.06 -2.67 0.91
C ARG A 77 13.19 -2.98 -0.07
N GLU A 78 14.42 -2.64 0.28
CA GLU A 78 15.61 -2.84 -0.55
C GLU A 78 15.90 -4.33 -0.77
N PHE A 79 15.97 -5.09 0.32
CA PHE A 79 16.25 -6.52 0.31
C PHE A 79 15.01 -7.38 0.06
N LYS A 80 13.82 -6.77 -0.05
CA LYS A 80 12.52 -7.44 -0.31
C LYS A 80 12.22 -8.61 0.65
N GLN A 81 12.74 -8.55 1.86
CA GLN A 81 12.59 -9.56 2.92
C GLN A 81 12.45 -8.88 4.27
N LYS A 82 11.89 -9.59 5.26
CA LYS A 82 11.86 -9.08 6.63
C LYS A 82 13.25 -9.14 7.25
N LEU A 83 13.61 -8.15 8.06
CA LEU A 83 14.92 -8.13 8.72
C LEU A 83 15.09 -9.39 9.60
N PRO A 84 16.09 -10.25 9.35
CA PRO A 84 16.31 -11.45 10.14
C PRO A 84 17.03 -11.08 11.44
N VAL A 85 16.27 -10.76 12.48
CA VAL A 85 16.79 -10.51 13.83
C VAL A 85 16.87 -11.83 14.58
N LYS A 86 17.99 -12.11 15.26
CA LYS A 86 18.16 -13.29 16.10
C LYS A 86 17.24 -13.18 17.33
N MET A 87 16.52 -14.26 17.64
CA MET A 87 15.71 -14.35 18.87
C MET A 87 16.61 -14.23 20.11
N PHE A 88 16.06 -13.70 21.20
CA PHE A 88 16.79 -13.64 22.46
C PHE A 88 17.15 -15.05 22.97
N GLU A 89 18.45 -15.30 23.16
CA GLU A 89 18.97 -16.54 23.75
C GLU A 89 19.70 -16.22 25.07
N PRO A 90 19.26 -16.73 26.23
CA PRO A 90 19.97 -16.52 27.48
C PRO A 90 21.34 -17.21 27.44
N ILE A 91 22.39 -16.50 27.88
CA ILE A 91 23.74 -17.05 27.97
C ILE A 91 23.96 -17.50 29.43
N PRO A 92 24.24 -18.79 29.69
CA PRO A 92 24.50 -19.26 31.04
C PRO A 92 25.73 -18.55 31.65
N GLY A 93 25.60 -18.07 32.89
CA GLY A 93 26.71 -17.42 33.62
C GLY A 93 26.98 -15.96 33.25
N GLU A 94 26.13 -15.32 32.44
CA GLU A 94 26.24 -13.88 32.13
C GLU A 94 25.90 -13.01 33.36
N PRO A 95 26.64 -11.92 33.62
CA PRO A 95 26.28 -10.92 34.63
C PRO A 95 24.89 -10.33 34.37
N SER A 96 24.13 -10.03 35.43
CA SER A 96 22.75 -9.53 35.34
C SER A 96 22.62 -8.25 34.51
N GLU A 97 23.59 -7.34 34.60
CA GLU A 97 23.57 -6.07 33.86
C GLU A 97 23.69 -6.27 32.34
N ASN A 98 24.59 -7.16 31.92
CA ASN A 98 24.79 -7.50 30.51
C ASN A 98 23.55 -8.21 29.96
N TYR A 99 22.95 -9.11 30.75
CA TYR A 99 21.70 -9.77 30.42
C TYR A 99 20.57 -8.78 30.10
N TRP A 100 20.32 -7.81 31.00
CA TRP A 100 19.22 -6.86 30.81
C TRP A 100 19.46 -5.91 29.64
N SER A 101 20.71 -5.45 29.46
CA SER A 101 21.09 -4.59 28.35
C SER A 101 20.86 -5.29 27.00
N ARG A 102 21.34 -6.54 26.88
CA ARG A 102 21.17 -7.36 25.67
C ARG A 102 19.70 -7.69 25.40
N LYS A 103 18.94 -8.01 26.45
CA LYS A 103 17.49 -8.28 26.36
C LYS A 103 16.71 -7.06 25.88
N ASN A 104 16.99 -5.89 26.44
CA ASN A 104 16.33 -4.64 26.05
C ASN A 104 16.68 -4.25 24.60
N ARG A 105 17.95 -4.39 24.21
CA ARG A 105 18.40 -4.17 22.83
C ARG A 105 17.62 -5.03 21.84
N ILE A 106 17.55 -6.35 22.08
CA ILE A 106 16.83 -7.28 21.20
C ILE A 106 15.33 -6.98 21.17
N ARG A 107 14.73 -6.69 22.34
CA ARG A 107 13.33 -6.28 22.43
C ARG A 107 13.04 -5.05 21.59
N ASP A 108 13.87 -4.01 21.67
CA ASP A 108 13.69 -2.79 20.91
C ASP A 108 13.81 -3.03 19.40
N LEU A 109 14.76 -3.86 18.98
CA LEU A 109 14.89 -4.26 17.57
C LEU A 109 13.68 -5.05 17.07
N GLU A 110 13.16 -5.98 17.87
CA GLU A 110 11.95 -6.75 17.53
C GLU A 110 10.71 -5.85 17.43
N LEU A 111 10.54 -4.92 18.37
CA LEU A 111 9.46 -3.94 18.33
C LEU A 111 9.59 -3.01 17.12
N ALA A 112 10.81 -2.54 16.83
CA ALA A 112 11.08 -1.70 15.68
C ALA A 112 10.77 -2.42 14.36
N LYS A 113 11.17 -3.70 14.24
CA LYS A 113 10.84 -4.58 13.10
C LYS A 113 9.33 -4.77 12.94
N MET A 114 8.60 -5.00 14.02
CA MET A 114 7.14 -5.12 13.97
C MET A 114 6.49 -3.84 13.43
N LEU A 115 6.97 -2.68 13.88
CA LEU A 115 6.46 -1.37 13.46
C LEU A 115 6.99 -0.93 12.09
N ALA A 116 8.10 -1.46 11.61
CA ALA A 116 8.63 -1.22 10.27
C ALA A 116 7.69 -1.81 9.21
N SER A 117 7.02 -2.92 9.53
CA SER A 117 6.04 -3.53 8.64
C SER A 117 4.90 -2.55 8.30
N GLY A 118 4.79 -2.21 7.02
CA GLY A 118 3.81 -1.23 6.51
C GLY A 118 4.08 0.22 6.91
N HIS A 119 5.24 0.53 7.50
CA HIS A 119 5.60 1.90 7.89
C HIS A 119 5.55 2.86 6.69
N LEU A 120 6.18 2.48 5.58
CA LEU A 120 6.21 3.29 4.36
C LEU A 120 4.81 3.54 3.78
N GLU A 121 3.91 2.56 3.87
CA GLU A 121 2.53 2.71 3.43
C GLU A 121 1.75 3.67 4.32
N ARG A 122 1.92 3.56 5.64
CA ARG A 122 1.35 4.51 6.61
C ARG A 122 1.89 5.91 6.40
N LYS A 123 3.19 6.08 6.15
CA LYS A 123 3.83 7.37 5.83
C LYS A 123 3.21 7.99 4.58
N LYS A 124 3.04 7.23 3.50
CA LYS A 124 2.35 7.68 2.27
C LYS A 124 0.88 8.00 2.50
N ALA A 125 0.16 7.18 3.27
CA ALA A 125 -1.24 7.44 3.60
C ALA A 125 -1.41 8.72 4.41
N SER A 126 -0.53 8.95 5.39
CA SER A 126 -0.48 10.17 6.19
C SER A 126 -0.20 11.40 5.32
N ALA A 127 0.78 11.32 4.41
CA ALA A 127 1.09 12.42 3.49
C ALA A 127 -0.12 12.75 2.57
N ARG A 128 -0.79 11.73 2.03
CA ARG A 128 -2.01 11.92 1.22
C ARG A 128 -3.14 12.56 2.02
N LYS A 129 -3.35 12.12 3.27
CA LYS A 129 -4.37 12.70 4.15
C LYS A 129 -4.06 14.15 4.48
N LYS A 130 -2.80 14.47 4.76
CA LYS A 130 -2.35 15.85 5.02
C LYS A 130 -2.62 16.74 3.80
N ALA A 131 -2.13 16.37 2.62
CA ALA A 131 -2.37 17.12 1.39
C ALA A 131 -3.86 17.30 1.07
N PHE A 132 -4.68 16.27 1.32
CA PHE A 132 -6.13 16.37 1.18
C PHE A 132 -6.73 17.39 2.15
N ASN A 133 -6.37 17.34 3.43
CA ASN A 133 -6.84 18.27 4.44
C ASN A 133 -6.41 19.71 4.14
N ASP A 134 -5.16 19.91 3.72
CA ASP A 134 -4.62 21.22 3.35
C ASP A 134 -5.42 21.79 2.15
N SER A 135 -5.71 20.96 1.14
CA SER A 135 -6.50 21.38 -0.02
C SER A 135 -7.98 21.69 0.31
N GLU A 136 -8.57 21.01 1.29
CA GLU A 136 -9.91 21.32 1.79
C GLU A 136 -9.91 22.61 2.60
N ALA A 137 -8.85 22.86 3.38
CA ALA A 137 -8.68 24.09 4.14
C ALA A 137 -8.51 25.31 3.22
N GLU A 138 -7.70 25.21 2.16
CA GLU A 138 -7.54 26.26 1.16
C GLU A 138 -8.86 26.60 0.46
N LYS A 139 -9.63 25.59 0.04
CA LYS A 139 -10.93 25.79 -0.61
C LYS A 139 -11.97 26.39 0.32
N ALA A 140 -11.96 25.98 1.59
CA ALA A 140 -12.82 26.57 2.60
C ALA A 140 -12.47 28.05 2.82
N ALA A 141 -11.18 28.37 2.94
CA ALA A 141 -10.68 29.74 3.11
C ALA A 141 -11.04 30.63 1.91
N GLN A 142 -10.90 30.15 0.67
CA GLN A 142 -11.32 30.87 -0.54
C GLN A 142 -12.80 31.23 -0.55
N LEU A 143 -13.64 30.41 0.07
CA LEU A 143 -15.08 30.62 0.18
C LEU A 143 -15.47 31.41 1.43
N GLY A 144 -14.51 31.80 2.27
CA GLY A 144 -14.77 32.45 3.57
C GLY A 144 -15.53 31.54 4.55
N LEU A 145 -15.39 30.21 4.40
CA LEU A 145 -16.08 29.22 5.21
C LEU A 145 -15.11 28.50 6.15
N THR A 146 -15.66 27.90 7.19
CA THR A 146 -14.90 26.89 7.96
C THR A 146 -14.78 25.58 7.17
N VAL A 147 -13.73 24.80 7.44
CA VAL A 147 -13.52 23.48 6.81
C VAL A 147 -14.72 22.56 7.03
N TYR A 148 -15.31 22.60 8.23
CA TYR A 148 -16.48 21.81 8.58
C TYR A 148 -17.70 22.17 7.73
N GLU A 149 -17.99 23.46 7.56
CA GLU A 149 -19.10 23.94 6.74
C GLU A 149 -18.91 23.60 5.26
N TYR A 150 -17.69 23.76 4.75
CA TYR A 150 -17.34 23.35 3.39
C TYR A 150 -17.64 21.86 3.16
N GLN A 151 -17.16 20.99 4.06
CA GLN A 151 -17.42 19.55 3.99
C GLN A 151 -18.92 19.22 4.10
N LYS A 152 -19.67 19.93 4.94
CA LYS A 152 -21.12 19.76 5.08
C LYS A 152 -21.84 20.12 3.77
N ARG A 153 -21.51 21.26 3.16
CA ARG A 153 -22.08 21.68 1.86
C ARG A 153 -21.78 20.66 0.76
N LYS A 154 -20.55 20.17 0.69
CA LYS A 154 -20.12 19.13 -0.26
C LYS A 154 -20.88 17.82 -0.08
N LYS A 155 -21.09 17.37 1.17
CA LYS A 155 -21.90 16.17 1.46
C LYS A 155 -23.36 16.33 1.04
N VAL A 156 -23.96 17.50 1.29
CA VAL A 156 -25.35 17.77 0.88
C VAL A 156 -25.49 17.81 -0.64
N ALA A 157 -24.54 18.44 -1.35
CA ALA A 157 -24.52 18.46 -2.81
C ALA A 157 -24.42 17.04 -3.38
N ALA A 158 -23.47 16.23 -2.90
CA ALA A 158 -23.29 14.85 -3.34
C ALA A 158 -24.54 13.98 -3.09
N TRP A 159 -25.25 14.19 -1.98
CA TRP A 159 -26.51 13.50 -1.70
C TRP A 159 -27.62 13.90 -2.68
N LYS A 160 -27.74 15.19 -3.02
CA LYS A 160 -28.71 15.68 -4.01
C LYS A 160 -28.41 15.09 -5.40
N ASP A 161 -27.16 15.09 -5.82
CA ASP A 161 -26.76 14.54 -7.12
C ASP A 161 -27.07 13.04 -7.22
N LYS A 162 -26.79 12.29 -6.14
CA LYS A 162 -27.12 10.85 -6.08
C LYS A 162 -28.64 10.62 -6.16
N LYS A 163 -29.43 11.41 -5.45
CA LYS A 163 -30.90 11.35 -5.49
C LYS A 163 -31.44 11.63 -6.90
N GLN A 164 -30.90 12.65 -7.57
CA GLN A 164 -31.29 12.98 -8.95
C GLN A 164 -30.88 11.88 -9.94
N ALA A 165 -29.69 11.30 -9.79
CA ALA A 165 -29.26 10.17 -10.61
C ALA A 165 -30.17 8.94 -10.40
N GLU A 166 -30.54 8.62 -9.16
CA GLU A 166 -31.48 7.54 -8.85
C GLU A 166 -32.89 7.79 -9.40
N GLN A 167 -33.35 9.05 -9.41
CA GLN A 167 -34.63 9.40 -10.03
C GLN A 167 -34.59 9.21 -11.55
N LYS A 168 -33.54 9.70 -12.22
CA LYS A 168 -33.35 9.53 -13.66
C LYS A 168 -33.28 8.05 -14.06
N THR A 169 -32.56 7.22 -13.30
CA THR A 169 -32.51 5.77 -13.60
C THR A 169 -33.86 5.09 -13.41
N ARG A 170 -34.65 5.50 -12.42
CA ARG A 170 -36.03 5.01 -12.23
C ARG A 170 -36.96 5.45 -13.34
N GLU A 171 -36.85 6.69 -13.81
CA GLU A 171 -37.65 7.21 -14.93
C GLU A 171 -37.33 6.50 -16.24
N VAL A 172 -36.04 6.31 -16.56
CA VAL A 172 -35.60 5.51 -17.70
C VAL A 172 -36.12 4.07 -17.59
N GLY A 173 -36.04 3.46 -16.40
CA GLY A 173 -36.57 2.11 -16.17
C GLY A 173 -38.10 2.02 -16.32
N ARG A 174 -38.84 3.08 -15.98
CA ARG A 174 -40.30 3.15 -16.19
C ARG A 174 -40.65 3.31 -17.67
N LEU A 175 -39.89 4.12 -18.42
CA LEU A 175 -40.05 4.29 -19.87
C LEU A 175 -39.78 2.98 -20.61
N ALA A 176 -38.66 2.30 -20.31
CA ALA A 176 -38.34 1.01 -20.91
C ALA A 176 -39.41 -0.08 -20.64
N ARG A 177 -40.03 -0.07 -19.45
CA ARG A 177 -41.15 -0.98 -19.14
C ARG A 177 -42.45 -0.62 -19.86
N ARG A 178 -42.66 0.65 -20.19
CA ARG A 178 -43.80 1.12 -20.99
C ARG A 178 -43.63 0.80 -22.47
N GLU A 179 -42.42 0.82 -23.01
CA GLU A 179 -42.15 0.46 -24.41
C GLU A 179 -42.15 -1.05 -24.63
N ALA A 180 -41.91 -1.85 -23.59
CA ALA A 180 -41.91 -3.31 -23.65
C ALA A 180 -43.29 -3.95 -23.37
N ALA A 181 -44.31 -3.15 -23.07
CA ALA A 181 -45.68 -3.58 -22.77
C ALA A 181 -46.63 -3.10 -23.87
#